data_AF-A0A925XTJ3-F1
#
_entry.id   AF-A0A925XTJ3-F1
#
_cell.length_a   1.000
_cell.length_b   1.000
_cell.length_c   1.000
_cell.angle_alpha   90.00
_cell.angle_beta   90.00
_cell.angle_gamma   90.00
#
_symmetry.space_group_name_H-M   'P 1'
#
loop_
_entity.id
_entity.type
_entity.pdbx_description
1 polymer ?
#
loop_
_entity_poly.entity_id
_entity_poly.type
_entity_poly.pdbx_seq_one_letter_code
_entity_poly.pdbx_strand_id
1 'polypeptide(L)' 'LMSIELLLNAVNINLLAFSNFLDPNNIRGQMFAIFVITIAAAEAAVGLAIVLAIYRNRETIDMENFNLLKW' A
#
# COMPACT_ATOMS: atom_id res chain seq x y z
N LEU A 1 3.87 -3.92 -5.70
CA LEU A 1 2.98 -4.16 -4.54
C LEU A 1 3.74 -4.27 -3.23
N MET A 2 4.60 -5.28 -3.03
CA MET A 2 5.26 -5.50 -1.72
C MET A 2 6.05 -4.28 -1.20
N SER A 3 6.76 -3.56 -2.08
CA SER A 3 7.45 -2.32 -1.69
C SER A 3 6.48 -1.21 -1.25
N ILE A 4 5.26 -1.16 -1.82
CA ILE A 4 4.24 -0.18 -1.44
C ILE A 4 3.67 -0.51 -0.05
N GLU A 5 3.43 -1.80 0.23
CA GLU A 5 3.01 -2.26 1.57
C GLU A 5 4.04 -1.88 2.65
N LEU A 6 5.34 -1.96 2.34
CA LEU A 6 6.40 -1.52 3.25
C LEU A 6 6.33 0.00 3.50
N LEU A 7 6.05 0.80 2.48
CA LEU A 7 5.89 2.25 2.63
C LEU A 7 4.67 2.59 3.50
N LEU A 8 3.53 1.92 3.28
CA LEU A 8 2.31 2.13 4.09
C LEU A 8 2.52 1.72 5.55
N ASN A 9 3.25 0.63 5.80
CA ASN A 9 3.62 0.24 7.16
C ASN A 9 4.59 1.24 7.82
N ALA A 10 5.54 1.81 7.06
CA ALA A 10 6.42 2.85 7.58
C ALA A 10 5.62 4.10 8.02
N VAL A 11 4.61 4.50 7.23
CA VAL A 11 3.70 5.59 7.60
C VAL A 11 2.94 5.27 8.88
N ASN A 12 2.41 4.04 9.03
CA ASN A 12 1.70 3.62 10.23
C ASN A 12 2.58 3.66 11.48
N ILE A 13 3.82 3.17 11.40
CA ILE A 13 4.77 3.21 12.51
C ILE A 13 5.03 4.66 12.93
N ASN A 14 5.26 5.55 11.96
CA ASN A 14 5.55 6.96 12.24
C ASN A 14 4.36 7.66 12.90
N LEU A 15 3.16 7.43 12.37
CA LEU A 15 1.92 7.96 12.92
C LEU A 15 1.66 7.48 14.35
N LEU A 16 1.85 6.17 14.61
CA LEU A 16 1.71 5.59 15.95
C LEU A 16 2.75 6.15 16.91
N ALA A 17 3.99 6.32 16.46
CA ALA A 17 5.06 6.95 17.25
C ALA A 17 4.68 8.38 17.63
N PHE A 18 4.25 9.20 16.66
CA PHE A 18 3.80 10.57 16.94
C PHE A 18 2.62 10.61 17.90
N SER A 19 1.62 9.74 17.72
CA SER A 19 0.48 9.68 18.64
C SER A 19 0.91 9.34 20.06
N ASN A 20 1.87 8.42 20.21
CA ASN A 20 2.36 8.00 21.53
C ASN A 20 3.22 9.09 22.20
N PHE A 21 4.04 9.83 21.45
CA PHE A 21 4.94 10.83 22.04
C PHE A 21 4.32 12.23 22.20
N LEU A 22 3.37 12.64 21.35
CA LEU A 22 2.80 13.99 21.36
C LEU A 22 1.45 14.09 22.09
N ASP A 23 0.58 13.07 21.98
CA ASP A 23 -0.74 13.08 22.62
C ASP A 23 -1.14 11.68 23.11
N PRO A 24 -0.48 11.16 24.18
CA PRO A 24 -0.66 9.77 24.63
C PRO A 24 -2.07 9.48 25.15
N ASN A 25 -2.81 10.50 25.59
CA ASN A 25 -4.15 10.35 26.16
C ASN A 25 -5.24 10.22 25.09
N ASN A 26 -4.91 10.51 23.83
CA ASN A 26 -5.87 10.57 22.74
C ASN A 26 -5.57 9.51 21.68
N ILE A 27 -6.53 8.65 21.39
CA ILE A 27 -6.34 7.49 20.51
C ILE A 27 -6.40 7.83 19.01
N ARG A 28 -6.12 9.08 18.63
CA ARG A 28 -6.32 9.58 17.26
C ARG A 28 -5.40 8.89 16.25
N GLY A 29 -4.12 8.69 16.59
CA GLY A 29 -3.18 8.03 15.69
C GLY A 29 -3.47 6.54 15.51
N GLN A 30 -3.94 5.85 16.55
CA GLN A 30 -4.36 4.45 16.47
C GLN A 30 -5.58 4.29 15.56
N MET A 31 -6.59 5.17 15.70
CA MET A 31 -7.76 5.17 14.84
C MET A 31 -7.39 5.42 13.37
N PHE A 32 -6.50 6.38 13.11
CA PHE A 32 -6.06 6.68 11.75
C PHE A 32 -5.21 5.53 11.16
N ALA A 33 -4.38 4.85 11.95
CA ALA A 33 -3.63 3.67 11.51
C ALA A 33 -4.54 2.53 11.04
N ILE A 34 -5.67 2.29 11.70
CA ILE A 34 -6.66 1.27 11.28
C ILE A 34 -7.23 1.59 9.89
N PHE A 35 -7.51 2.87 9.61
CA PHE A 35 -7.96 3.28 8.28
C PHE A 35 -6.89 3.04 7.22
N VAL A 36 -5.63 3.37 7.51
CA VAL A 36 -4.51 3.13 6.58
C VAL A 36 -4.37 1.63 6.29
N ILE A 37 -4.44 0.77 7.32
CA ILE A 37 -4.41 -0.70 7.12
C ILE A 37 -5.57 -1.18 6.25
N THR A 38 -6.77 -0.63 6.46
CA THR A 38 -7.96 -1.00 5.67
C THR A 38 -7.80 -0.58 4.20
N ILE A 39 -7.25 0.61 3.94
CA ILE A 39 -6.96 1.10 2.60
C ILE A 39 -5.86 0.26 1.95
N ALA A 40 -4.79 -0.08 2.68
CA ALA A 40 -3.71 -0.94 2.20
C ALA A 40 -4.25 -2.31 1.77
N ALA A 41 -5.13 -2.93 2.57
CA ALA A 41 -5.77 -4.19 2.21
C ALA A 41 -6.61 -4.09 0.92
N ALA A 42 -7.35 -2.99 0.75
CA ALA A 42 -8.12 -2.74 -0.47
C ALA A 42 -7.22 -2.49 -1.68
N GLU A 43 -6.15 -1.71 -1.54
CA GLU A 43 -5.16 -1.46 -2.58
C GLU A 43 -4.48 -2.75 -3.02
N ALA A 44 -4.04 -3.59 -2.08
CA ALA A 44 -3.40 -4.87 -2.39
C ALA A 44 -4.31 -5.78 -3.20
N ALA A 45 -5.60 -5.86 -2.84
CA ALA A 45 -6.58 -6.65 -3.56
C ALA A 45 -6.78 -6.14 -5.01
N VAL A 46 -6.95 -4.82 -5.18
CA VAL A 46 -7.13 -4.19 -6.50
C VAL A 46 -5.87 -4.32 -7.34
N GLY A 47 -4.71 -4.03 -6.77
CA GLY A 47 -3.43 -4.09 -7.44
C GLY A 47 -3.07 -5.51 -7.90
N LEU A 48 -3.36 -6.53 -7.08
CA LEU A 48 -3.19 -7.92 -7.50
C LEU A 48 -4.17 -8.30 -8.61
N ALA A 49 -5.43 -7.86 -8.55
CA ALA A 49 -6.40 -8.09 -9.62
C ALA A 49 -5.92 -7.49 -10.96
N ILE A 50 -5.31 -6.31 -10.94
CA ILE A 50 -4.70 -5.69 -12.12
C ILE A 50 -3.53 -6.53 -12.63
N VAL A 51 -2.61 -6.96 -11.74
CA VAL A 51 -1.47 -7.81 -12.12
C VAL A 51 -1.95 -9.11 -12.78
N LEU A 52 -2.99 -9.75 -12.24
CA LEU A 52 -3.57 -10.96 -12.81
C LEU A 52 -4.23 -10.70 -14.18
N ALA A 53 -4.94 -9.58 -14.33
CA ALA A 53 -5.56 -9.20 -15.59
C ALA A 53 -4.50 -8.96 -16.69
N ILE A 54 -3.36 -8.37 -16.33
CA ILE A 54 -2.22 -8.16 -17.23
C ILE A 54 -1.56 -9.50 -17.58
N TYR A 55 -1.29 -10.35 -16.57
CA TYR A 55 -0.67 -11.66 -16.76
C TYR A 55 -1.48 -12.53 -17.73
N ARG A 56 -2.82 -12.49 -17.65
CA ARG A 56 -3.70 -13.21 -18.58
C ARG A 56 -3.51 -12.82 -20.05
N ASN A 57 -3.10 -11.58 -20.33
CA ASN A 57 -2.95 -11.07 -21.70
C ASN A 57 -1.50 -11.08 -22.20
N ARG A 58 -0.51 -11.19 -21.31
CA ARG A 58 0.92 -11.00 -21.62
C ARG A 58 1.81 -12.16 -21.20
N GLU A 59 1.29 -13.10 -20.39
CA GLU A 59 2.00 -14.26 -19.81
C GLU A 59 3.30 -13.94 -19.04
N THR A 60 3.55 -12.66 -18.77
CA THR A 60 4.70 -12.16 -18.01
C THR A 60 4.24 -11.10 -17.00
N ILE A 61 5.00 -10.96 -15.93
CA ILE A 61 4.83 -9.92 -14.89
C ILE A 61 6.04 -8.97 -14.83
N ASP A 62 6.97 -9.09 -15.77
CA ASP A 62 8.17 -8.26 -15.82
C ASP A 62 7.83 -6.81 -16.21
N MET A 63 8.21 -5.89 -15.33
CA MET A 63 7.94 -4.46 -15.46
C MET A 63 8.60 -3.84 -16.70
N GLU A 64 9.72 -4.37 -17.18
CA GLU A 64 10.42 -3.83 -18.35
C GLU A 64 9.63 -4.05 -19.65
N ASN A 65 8.80 -5.09 -19.70
CA ASN A 65 8.00 -5.45 -20.86
C ASN A 65 6.67 -4.68 -20.94
N PHE A 66 6.34 -3.84 -19.96
CA PHE A 66 5.13 -3.00 -19.95
C PHE A 66 5.39 -1.57 -20.45
N ASN A 67 6.02 -1.45 -21.62
CA ASN A 67 6.41 -0.15 -22.20
C ASN A 67 5.63 0.24 -23.48
N LEU A 68 4.48 -0.40 -23.73
CA LEU A 68 3.68 -0.23 -24.97
C LEU A 68 3.32 1.23 -25.32
N LEU A 69 3.30 2.12 -24.32
CA LEU A 69 2.95 3.53 -24.46
C LEU A 69 4.17 4.47 -24.55
N LYS A 70 5.40 3.93 -24.60
CA LYS A 70 6.59 4.74 -24.90
C LYS A 70 6.58 5.13 -26.38
N TRP A 71 6.88 6.41 -26.63
CA TRP A 71 7.17 6.96 -27.95
C TRP A 71 8.61 6.68 -28.35
#